data_AF-A0A1B6J3B5-F1
#
_entry.id   AF-A0A1B6J3B5-F1
#
_cell.length_a   1.000
_cell.length_b   1.000
_cell.length_c   1.000
_cell.angle_alpha   90.00
_cell.angle_beta   90.00
_cell.angle_gamma   90.00
#
_symmetry.space_group_name_H-M   'P 1'
#
loop_
_entity.id
_entity.type
_entity.pdbx_description
1 polymer ?
#
loop_
_entity_poly.entity_id
_entity_poly.type
_entity_poly.pdbx_seq_one_letter_code
_entity_poly.pdbx_strand_id
1 'polypeptide(L)'
;EVALQFADMGYDAVFFGRIDHEDYRQRVDTKTMEHIWRPDTSLGEIGELFTGILFNLYTAPNGFCFDTYCSDEPIMDNPKLHGYNVNERITDFMREVRFWAEAYKTNHVQITMGGDFNYIVASSWFKNMDKLIKYINSKFNDVNVLYSTPACYLKALHAENVTWPVKDNDDFFPYGSDEHTYWTGYFTSRPNLKNLVYRANNVLQAVKQLRVVLDTELEEEETLMNRAMGIAQHHDAVSGTEKQHVSDDYALYLSEGLDASEKIFSAAYKKWLGNDLPVQKFCRMANISQCEKVEGAYRFTVSVYNPLAHPVTHPVRVPVIPGSYKVIGPTGEEIPNELVPVPQEVREIPGRNTNA
;
A
#
# COMPACT_ATOMS: atom_id res chain seq x y z
N GLU A 1 -9.40 -9.44 -0.02
CA GLU A 1 -8.11 -9.61 -0.72
C GLU A 1 -6.91 -9.59 0.23
N VAL A 2 -6.66 -8.52 0.99
CA VAL A 2 -5.50 -8.45 1.92
C VAL A 2 -5.43 -9.63 2.90
N ALA A 3 -6.56 -10.02 3.49
CA ALA A 3 -6.58 -11.17 4.40
C ALA A 3 -6.18 -12.50 3.72
N LEU A 4 -6.61 -12.73 2.48
CA LEU A 4 -6.19 -13.90 1.70
C LEU A 4 -4.70 -13.86 1.41
N GLN A 5 -4.19 -12.72 0.94
CA GLN A 5 -2.77 -12.57 0.66
C GLN A 5 -1.91 -12.79 1.91
N PHE A 6 -2.37 -12.31 3.08
CA PHE A 6 -1.66 -12.51 4.34
C PHE A 6 -1.67 -13.96 4.79
N ALA A 7 -2.80 -14.66 4.68
CA ALA A 7 -2.87 -16.09 4.93
C ALA A 7 -1.95 -16.88 3.99
N ASP A 8 -1.96 -16.57 2.68
CA ASP A 8 -1.08 -17.19 1.68
C ASP A 8 0.41 -16.91 1.94
N MET A 9 0.73 -15.75 2.51
CA MET A 9 2.08 -15.37 2.94
C MET A 9 2.50 -16.04 4.27
N GLY A 10 1.61 -16.78 4.93
CA GLY A 10 1.87 -17.46 6.19
C GLY A 10 1.80 -16.55 7.42
N TYR A 11 1.05 -15.45 7.36
CA TYR A 11 0.75 -14.64 8.54
C TYR A 11 -0.39 -15.25 9.36
N ASP A 12 -0.21 -15.28 10.68
CA ASP A 12 -1.23 -15.77 11.61
C ASP A 12 -2.30 -14.71 11.95
N ALA A 13 -1.96 -13.42 11.83
CA ALA A 13 -2.86 -12.33 12.18
C ALA A 13 -2.61 -10.99 11.48
N VAL A 14 -3.64 -10.14 11.50
CA VAL A 14 -3.57 -8.72 11.15
C VAL A 14 -4.23 -7.85 12.23
N PHE A 15 -3.65 -6.67 12.48
CA PHE A 15 -4.18 -5.69 13.42
C PHE A 15 -4.30 -4.32 12.75
N PHE A 16 -5.46 -3.67 12.86
CA PHE A 16 -5.70 -2.35 12.28
C PHE A 16 -6.80 -1.58 13.02
N GLY A 17 -6.82 -0.25 12.85
CA GLY A 17 -7.71 0.63 13.64
C GLY A 17 -8.86 1.29 12.87
N ARG A 18 -8.91 1.20 11.53
CA ARG A 18 -9.93 1.87 10.71
C ARG A 18 -10.97 0.88 10.20
N ILE A 19 -12.14 0.91 10.81
CA ILE A 19 -13.39 0.25 10.36
C ILE A 19 -14.53 1.26 10.49
N ASP A 20 -15.67 1.00 9.85
CA ASP A 20 -16.84 1.87 9.99
C ASP A 20 -17.20 2.11 11.46
N HIS A 21 -17.58 3.34 11.79
CA HIS A 21 -17.88 3.78 13.14
C HIS A 21 -19.08 3.03 13.79
N GLU A 22 -20.06 2.55 13.02
CA GLU A 22 -21.16 1.74 13.56
C GLU A 22 -20.70 0.31 13.82
N ASP A 23 -19.92 -0.29 12.90
CA ASP A 23 -19.28 -1.59 13.09
C ASP A 23 -18.37 -1.56 14.33
N TYR A 24 -17.57 -0.50 14.49
CA TYR A 24 -16.73 -0.30 15.68
C TYR A 24 -17.56 -0.31 16.97
N ARG A 25 -18.63 0.50 17.05
CA ARG A 25 -19.50 0.56 18.24
C ARG A 25 -20.12 -0.79 18.54
N GLN A 26 -20.66 -1.47 17.53
CA GLN A 26 -21.24 -2.80 17.70
C GLN A 26 -20.21 -3.81 18.20
N ARG A 27 -18.98 -3.79 17.68
CA ARG A 27 -17.92 -4.71 18.08
C ARG A 27 -17.43 -4.47 19.50
N VAL A 28 -17.36 -3.22 19.93
CA VAL A 28 -17.09 -2.85 21.33
C VAL A 28 -18.17 -3.43 22.24
N ASP A 29 -19.45 -3.18 21.94
CA ASP A 29 -20.58 -3.62 22.77
C ASP A 29 -20.71 -5.15 22.83
N THR A 30 -20.37 -5.83 21.73
CA THR A 30 -20.52 -7.29 21.60
C THR A 30 -19.22 -8.07 21.85
N LYS A 31 -18.11 -7.40 22.16
CA LYS A 31 -16.78 -7.99 22.34
C LYS A 31 -16.33 -8.83 21.14
N THR A 32 -16.48 -8.27 19.94
CA THR A 32 -16.13 -8.90 18.66
C THR A 32 -15.05 -8.11 17.89
N MET A 33 -14.29 -7.29 18.60
CA MET A 33 -13.09 -6.60 18.09
C MET A 33 -12.00 -7.58 17.64
N GLU A 34 -11.98 -8.78 18.20
CA GLU A 34 -11.08 -9.88 17.86
C GLU A 34 -11.91 -11.03 17.26
N HIS A 35 -11.52 -11.50 16.08
CA HIS A 35 -12.29 -12.48 15.31
C HIS A 35 -11.42 -13.24 14.30
N ILE A 36 -11.94 -14.35 13.80
CA ILE A 36 -11.37 -15.04 12.64
C ILE A 36 -12.02 -14.47 11.38
N TRP A 37 -11.22 -13.89 10.50
CA TRP A 37 -11.68 -13.40 9.20
C TRP A 37 -11.47 -14.48 8.15
N ARG A 38 -12.56 -14.87 7.49
CA ARG A 38 -12.61 -15.87 6.41
C ARG A 38 -13.10 -15.21 5.13
N PRO A 39 -12.21 -14.50 4.40
CA PRO A 39 -12.57 -13.79 3.18
C PRO A 39 -13.09 -14.72 2.07
N ASP A 40 -12.68 -16.00 2.05
CA ASP A 40 -13.24 -17.03 1.18
C ASP A 40 -13.43 -18.34 1.97
N THR A 41 -14.67 -18.65 2.29
CA THR A 41 -15.03 -19.86 3.06
C THR A 41 -14.74 -21.18 2.32
N SER A 42 -14.54 -21.15 1.00
CA SER A 42 -14.21 -22.37 0.22
C SER A 42 -12.80 -22.89 0.48
N LEU A 43 -11.90 -22.05 0.98
CA LEU A 43 -10.52 -22.40 1.30
C LEU A 43 -10.40 -23.16 2.64
N GLY A 44 -11.42 -23.11 3.49
CA GLY A 44 -11.35 -23.70 4.83
C GLY A 44 -10.26 -23.04 5.68
N GLU A 45 -9.61 -23.83 6.55
CA GLU A 45 -8.66 -23.33 7.56
C GLU A 45 -7.46 -22.58 6.97
N ILE A 46 -7.02 -22.92 5.76
CA ILE A 46 -5.85 -22.25 5.13
C ILE A 46 -6.13 -20.80 4.73
N GLY A 47 -7.40 -20.40 4.62
CA GLY A 47 -7.81 -19.04 4.30
C GLY A 47 -8.20 -18.22 5.53
N GLU A 48 -8.04 -18.76 6.74
CA GLU A 48 -8.40 -18.10 7.98
C GLU A 48 -7.28 -17.17 8.46
N LEU A 49 -7.64 -15.97 8.91
CA LEU A 49 -6.69 -15.02 9.48
C LEU A 49 -7.26 -14.41 10.76
N PHE A 50 -6.53 -14.51 11.87
CA PHE A 50 -6.92 -13.81 13.09
C PHE A 50 -6.86 -12.30 12.85
N THR A 51 -7.92 -11.60 13.21
CA THR A 51 -8.06 -10.16 12.97
C THR A 51 -8.39 -9.44 14.26
N GLY A 52 -7.53 -8.50 14.65
CA GLY A 52 -7.73 -7.64 15.81
C GLY A 52 -7.97 -6.20 15.40
N ILE A 53 -9.12 -5.65 15.78
CA ILE A 53 -9.40 -4.22 15.66
C ILE A 53 -8.81 -3.52 16.89
N LEU A 54 -7.99 -2.50 16.64
CA LEU A 54 -7.35 -1.71 17.69
C LEU A 54 -8.37 -0.75 18.32
N PHE A 55 -8.37 -0.66 19.65
CA PHE A 55 -9.35 0.16 20.39
C PHE A 55 -9.21 1.65 20.08
N ASN A 56 -8.00 2.20 20.21
CA ASN A 56 -7.76 3.62 19.99
C ASN A 56 -6.98 3.85 18.68
N LEU A 57 -7.55 3.43 17.56
CA LEU A 57 -6.95 3.55 16.24
C LEU A 57 -5.53 2.95 16.20
N TYR A 58 -4.47 3.75 16.18
CA TYR A 58 -3.08 3.29 16.29
C TYR A 58 -2.25 4.17 17.24
N THR A 59 -2.93 4.88 18.16
CA THR A 59 -2.33 5.91 19.01
C THR A 59 -2.29 5.50 20.48
N ALA A 60 -1.41 6.15 21.24
CA ALA A 60 -1.33 5.97 22.68
C ALA A 60 -2.63 6.41 23.38
N PRO A 61 -2.92 5.95 24.61
CA PRO A 61 -4.04 6.46 25.39
C PRO A 61 -4.00 7.99 25.52
N ASN A 62 -5.16 8.62 25.60
CA ASN A 62 -5.28 10.07 25.70
C ASN A 62 -4.48 10.60 26.91
N GLY A 63 -3.63 11.60 26.68
CA GLY A 63 -2.77 12.15 27.72
C GLY A 63 -1.50 11.33 27.97
N PHE A 64 -1.15 10.34 27.15
CA PHE A 64 0.06 9.52 27.27
C PHE A 64 0.94 9.53 26.01
N CYS A 65 0.90 10.60 25.21
CA CYS A 65 1.88 10.81 24.16
C CYS A 65 3.20 11.37 24.73
N PHE A 66 4.27 10.58 24.66
CA PHE A 66 5.58 10.95 25.21
C PHE A 66 6.57 11.45 24.15
N ASP A 67 6.09 11.88 22.99
CA ASP A 67 6.93 12.41 21.93
C ASP A 67 7.31 13.89 22.14
N THR A 68 8.30 14.34 21.38
CA THR A 68 8.88 15.69 21.44
C THR A 68 7.88 16.77 21.08
N TYR A 69 6.93 16.47 20.20
CA TYR A 69 5.89 17.41 19.76
C TYR A 69 4.57 17.28 20.53
N CYS A 70 4.52 16.39 21.52
CA CYS A 70 3.37 16.23 22.39
C CYS A 70 3.46 17.14 23.62
N SER A 71 2.30 17.58 24.10
CA SER A 71 2.18 18.45 25.28
C SER A 71 1.78 17.70 26.55
N ASP A 72 1.70 16.37 26.49
CA ASP A 72 1.25 15.55 27.61
C ASP A 72 2.30 15.50 28.72
N GLU A 73 1.85 15.51 29.97
CA GLU A 73 2.77 15.53 31.11
C GLU A 73 3.60 14.23 31.21
N PRO A 74 4.92 14.32 31.41
CA PRO A 74 5.72 13.15 31.72
C PRO A 74 5.38 12.62 33.12
N ILE A 75 5.84 11.41 33.41
CA ILE A 75 5.75 10.83 34.75
C ILE A 75 6.91 11.36 35.59
N MET A 76 6.56 12.19 36.56
CA MET A 76 7.47 12.84 37.48
C MET A 76 7.51 12.06 38.80
N ASP A 77 8.57 11.26 38.96
CA ASP A 77 8.69 10.25 40.02
C ASP A 77 9.71 10.58 41.11
N ASN A 78 10.31 11.78 41.06
CA ASN A 78 11.20 12.26 42.10
C ASN A 78 10.43 13.04 43.18
N PRO A 79 10.24 12.48 44.40
CA PRO A 79 9.46 13.13 45.44
C PRO A 79 10.13 14.39 46.03
N LYS A 80 11.39 14.65 45.67
CA LYS A 80 12.14 15.86 46.08
C LYS A 80 11.95 17.04 45.13
N LEU A 81 11.26 16.85 44.00
CA LEU A 81 11.00 17.89 43.02
C LEU A 81 9.50 18.25 43.03
N HIS A 82 9.20 19.50 42.67
CA HIS A 82 7.82 19.90 42.40
C HIS A 82 7.24 19.14 41.20
N GLY A 83 5.92 18.96 41.19
CA GLY A 83 5.22 18.28 40.09
C GLY A 83 5.25 16.76 40.15
N TYR A 84 5.54 16.15 41.31
CA TYR A 84 5.39 14.70 41.49
C TYR A 84 3.95 14.26 41.18
N ASN A 85 3.75 13.42 40.17
CA ASN A 85 2.43 13.08 39.64
C ASN A 85 2.18 11.57 39.44
N VAL A 86 3.07 10.69 39.94
CA VAL A 86 3.01 9.23 39.69
C VAL A 86 1.63 8.63 39.97
N ASN A 87 1.04 8.92 41.13
CA ASN A 87 -0.23 8.32 41.55
C ASN A 87 -1.40 8.71 40.63
N GLU A 88 -1.43 9.95 40.17
CA GLU A 88 -2.45 10.45 39.23
C GLU A 88 -2.25 9.79 37.87
N ARG A 89 -1.04 9.89 37.29
CA ARG A 89 -0.72 9.37 35.96
C ARG A 89 -1.00 7.87 35.83
N ILE A 90 -0.61 7.05 36.81
CA ILE A 90 -0.90 5.60 36.74
C ILE A 90 -2.39 5.28 36.94
N THR A 91 -3.12 6.11 37.68
CA THR A 91 -4.57 5.92 37.88
C THR A 91 -5.34 6.27 36.61
N ASP A 92 -4.96 7.35 35.93
CA ASP A 92 -5.57 7.75 34.65
C ASP A 92 -5.24 6.75 33.55
N PHE A 93 -3.99 6.29 33.46
CA PHE A 93 -3.61 5.25 32.50
C PHE A 93 -4.45 3.98 32.69
N MET A 94 -4.56 3.50 33.93
CA MET A 94 -5.34 2.30 34.22
C MET A 94 -6.85 2.49 34.03
N ARG A 95 -7.37 3.72 34.15
CA ARG A 95 -8.77 4.03 33.82
C ARG A 95 -9.03 3.80 32.34
N GLU A 96 -8.19 4.35 31.47
CA GLU A 96 -8.28 4.14 30.02
C GLU A 96 -8.13 2.67 29.66
N VAL A 97 -7.07 2.01 30.15
CA VAL A 97 -6.79 0.61 29.79
C VAL A 97 -7.88 -0.35 30.26
N ARG A 98 -8.45 -0.14 31.45
CA ARG A 98 -9.58 -0.96 31.92
C ARG A 98 -10.83 -0.74 31.08
N PHE A 99 -11.10 0.50 30.66
CA PHE A 99 -12.18 0.79 29.72
C PHE A 99 -11.94 0.09 28.37
N TRP A 100 -10.70 0.10 27.86
CA TRP A 100 -10.36 -0.60 26.62
C TRP A 100 -10.54 -2.11 26.74
N ALA A 101 -10.17 -2.69 27.89
CA ALA A 101 -10.31 -4.10 28.18
C ALA A 101 -11.77 -4.61 28.09
N GLU A 102 -12.75 -3.75 28.34
CA GLU A 102 -14.16 -4.12 28.30
C GLU A 102 -14.62 -4.55 26.91
N ALA A 103 -13.98 -4.07 25.84
CA ALA A 103 -14.28 -4.42 24.45
C ALA A 103 -13.68 -5.74 23.96
N TYR A 104 -12.84 -6.39 24.76
CA TYR A 104 -12.14 -7.63 24.39
C TYR A 104 -12.62 -8.82 25.22
N LYS A 105 -12.40 -10.04 24.71
CA LYS A 105 -12.86 -11.27 25.35
C LYS A 105 -11.92 -11.80 26.44
N THR A 106 -10.62 -11.55 26.29
CA THR A 106 -9.58 -12.10 27.16
C THR A 106 -9.10 -11.06 28.18
N ASN A 107 -8.18 -11.46 29.05
CA ASN A 107 -7.52 -10.57 30.01
C ASN A 107 -6.23 -9.95 29.43
N HIS A 108 -5.99 -10.08 28.13
CA HIS A 108 -4.88 -9.44 27.43
C HIS A 108 -5.43 -8.27 26.63
N VAL A 109 -4.78 -7.11 26.73
CA VAL A 109 -5.14 -5.91 25.96
C VAL A 109 -3.88 -5.36 25.30
N GLN A 110 -3.93 -5.18 23.98
CA GLN A 110 -2.87 -4.50 23.24
C GLN A 110 -3.02 -2.98 23.38
N ILE A 111 -1.93 -2.29 23.73
CA ILE A 111 -1.89 -0.83 23.84
C ILE A 111 -0.85 -0.31 22.84
N THR A 112 -1.29 0.43 21.83
CA THR A 112 -0.41 1.03 20.82
C THR A 112 0.24 2.29 21.37
N MET A 113 1.39 2.17 22.02
CA MET A 113 2.14 3.31 22.57
C MET A 113 2.89 4.07 21.46
N GLY A 114 2.18 4.82 20.62
CA GLY A 114 2.76 5.52 19.47
C GLY A 114 1.77 6.44 18.75
N GLY A 115 2.07 6.75 17.50
CA GLY A 115 1.30 7.64 16.61
C GLY A 115 2.13 8.04 15.38
N ASP A 116 1.58 8.89 14.53
CA ASP A 116 2.26 9.36 13.30
C ASP A 116 3.61 9.99 13.62
N PHE A 117 4.68 9.43 13.05
CA PHE A 117 6.07 9.90 13.19
C PHE A 117 6.56 10.09 14.63
N ASN A 118 5.96 9.39 15.59
CA ASN A 118 6.49 9.33 16.96
C ASN A 118 7.79 8.51 17.04
N TYR A 119 8.42 8.51 18.21
CA TYR A 119 9.75 7.99 18.55
C TYR A 119 10.93 8.78 17.98
N ILE A 120 10.75 10.07 17.61
CA ILE A 120 11.85 10.97 17.20
C ILE A 120 12.94 11.03 18.29
N VAL A 121 12.48 11.10 19.55
CA VAL A 121 13.33 10.92 20.73
C VAL A 121 12.80 9.73 21.53
N ALA A 122 13.11 8.52 21.06
CA ALA A 122 12.66 7.26 21.66
C ALA A 122 12.93 7.15 23.18
N SER A 123 14.01 7.78 23.68
CA SER A 123 14.32 7.75 25.12
C SER A 123 13.24 8.40 26.00
N SER A 124 12.47 9.37 25.47
CA SER A 124 11.35 9.98 26.20
C SER A 124 10.23 8.96 26.41
N TRP A 125 9.87 8.23 25.35
CA TRP A 125 8.89 7.14 25.38
C TRP A 125 9.30 6.04 26.36
N PHE A 126 10.50 5.46 26.19
CA PHE A 126 10.96 4.36 27.04
C PHE A 126 11.07 4.76 28.51
N LYS A 127 11.57 5.96 28.84
CA LYS A 127 11.63 6.44 30.24
C LYS A 127 10.26 6.51 30.90
N ASN A 128 9.23 6.97 30.18
CA ASN A 128 7.89 7.07 30.75
C ASN A 128 7.19 5.71 30.79
N MET A 129 7.36 4.86 29.76
CA MET A 129 6.83 3.51 29.76
C MET A 129 7.45 2.63 30.86
N ASP A 130 8.76 2.75 31.11
CA ASP A 130 9.43 2.07 32.23
C ASP A 130 8.82 2.47 33.58
N LYS A 131 8.49 3.76 33.75
CA LYS A 131 7.81 4.25 34.94
C LYS A 131 6.37 3.73 35.03
N LEU A 132 5.60 3.72 33.94
CA LEU A 132 4.26 3.11 33.92
C LEU A 132 4.33 1.65 34.37
N ILE A 133 5.16 0.84 33.71
CA ILE A 133 5.34 -0.58 34.02
C ILE A 133 5.71 -0.77 35.49
N LYS A 134 6.74 -0.06 35.96
CA LYS A 134 7.22 -0.16 37.34
C LYS A 134 6.13 0.18 38.37
N TYR A 135 5.51 1.36 38.23
CA TYR A 135 4.60 1.86 39.26
C TYR A 135 3.24 1.16 39.21
N ILE A 136 2.73 0.82 38.03
CA ILE A 136 1.47 0.06 37.89
C ILE A 136 1.63 -1.33 38.49
N ASN A 137 2.65 -2.10 38.06
CA ASN A 137 2.85 -3.48 38.54
C ASN A 137 3.16 -3.54 40.06
N SER A 138 3.68 -2.46 40.65
CA SER A 138 3.86 -2.39 42.11
C SER A 138 2.60 -2.04 42.89
N LYS A 139 1.65 -1.32 42.27
CA LYS A 139 0.48 -0.75 42.95
C LYS A 139 -0.76 -1.60 42.81
N PHE A 140 -0.96 -2.16 41.62
CA PHE A 140 -2.13 -2.96 41.26
C PHE A 140 -1.73 -4.42 41.20
N ASN A 141 -2.43 -5.28 41.95
CA ASN A 141 -2.13 -6.71 42.05
C ASN A 141 -2.93 -7.55 41.03
N ASP A 142 -3.90 -6.94 40.36
CA ASP A 142 -4.82 -7.54 39.40
C ASP A 142 -4.36 -7.36 37.94
N VAL A 143 -3.25 -6.66 37.70
CA VAL A 143 -2.76 -6.34 36.36
C VAL A 143 -1.26 -6.57 36.24
N ASN A 144 -0.82 -6.82 35.01
CA ASN A 144 0.60 -6.91 34.67
C ASN A 144 0.85 -6.19 33.34
N VAL A 145 1.56 -5.08 33.39
CA VAL A 145 1.94 -4.27 32.23
C VAL A 145 3.37 -4.63 31.82
N LEU A 146 3.59 -4.86 30.53
CA LEU A 146 4.89 -5.23 29.96
C LEU A 146 5.08 -4.66 28.56
N TYR A 147 6.34 -4.52 28.14
CA TYR A 147 6.65 -4.34 26.72
C TYR A 147 6.29 -5.59 25.93
N SER A 148 5.58 -5.40 24.82
CA SER A 148 5.12 -6.49 23.97
C SER A 148 5.26 -6.14 22.49
N THR A 149 4.93 -7.09 21.64
CA THR A 149 4.81 -6.96 20.20
C THR A 149 3.47 -7.56 19.76
N PRO A 150 2.95 -7.24 18.55
CA PRO A 150 1.73 -7.86 18.04
C PRO A 150 1.80 -9.41 18.03
N ALA A 151 2.98 -9.98 17.73
CA ALA A 151 3.19 -11.43 17.76
C ALA A 151 3.12 -12.01 19.19
N CYS A 152 3.72 -11.33 20.18
CA CYS A 152 3.61 -11.75 21.58
C CYS A 152 2.18 -11.64 22.11
N TYR A 153 1.45 -10.60 21.70
CA TYR A 153 0.03 -10.43 22.03
C TYR A 153 -0.81 -11.57 21.44
N LEU A 154 -0.67 -11.84 20.14
CA LEU A 154 -1.36 -12.95 19.48
C LEU A 154 -1.04 -14.30 20.15
N LYS A 155 0.22 -14.53 20.49
CA LYS A 155 0.63 -15.75 21.22
C LYS A 155 -0.06 -15.88 22.57
N ALA A 156 -0.24 -14.76 23.30
CA ALA A 156 -0.98 -14.77 24.56
C ALA A 156 -2.46 -15.09 24.34
N LEU A 157 -3.09 -14.50 23.32
CA LEU A 157 -4.47 -14.81 22.94
C LEU A 157 -4.67 -16.28 22.55
N HIS A 158 -3.73 -16.84 21.77
CA HIS A 158 -3.78 -18.23 21.34
C HIS A 158 -3.61 -19.23 22.49
N ALA A 159 -3.01 -18.81 23.62
CA ALA A 159 -2.90 -19.65 24.81
C ALA A 159 -4.19 -19.68 25.64
N GLU A 160 -5.15 -18.79 25.38
CA GLU A 160 -6.43 -18.75 26.06
C GLU A 160 -7.41 -19.78 25.46
N ASN A 161 -8.23 -20.40 26.32
CA ASN A 161 -9.28 -21.32 25.89
C ASN A 161 -10.56 -20.55 25.51
N VAL A 162 -10.48 -19.73 24.46
CA VAL A 162 -11.56 -18.84 24.00
C VAL A 162 -11.93 -19.15 22.56
N THR A 163 -13.24 -19.17 22.29
CA THR A 163 -13.77 -19.25 20.93
C THR A 163 -13.98 -17.84 20.35
N TRP A 164 -13.40 -17.62 19.18
CA TRP A 164 -13.48 -16.34 18.47
C TRP A 164 -14.75 -16.28 17.60
N PRO A 165 -15.37 -15.10 17.49
CA PRO A 165 -16.40 -14.88 16.48
C PRO A 165 -15.77 -14.92 15.08
N VAL A 166 -16.61 -15.09 14.07
CA VAL A 166 -16.16 -15.29 12.69
C VAL A 166 -16.80 -14.24 11.78
N LYS A 167 -16.03 -13.73 10.81
CA LYS A 167 -16.49 -12.85 9.73
C LYS A 167 -16.28 -13.57 8.39
N ASP A 168 -17.37 -13.91 7.70
CA ASP A 168 -17.36 -14.73 6.49
C ASP A 168 -17.64 -13.91 5.22
N ASN A 169 -16.86 -14.15 4.17
CA ASN A 169 -17.09 -13.67 2.80
C ASN A 169 -17.39 -12.16 2.71
N ASP A 170 -16.68 -11.35 3.49
CA ASP A 170 -16.98 -9.94 3.69
C ASP A 170 -15.69 -9.10 3.83
N ASP A 171 -15.82 -7.78 3.77
CA ASP A 171 -14.73 -6.81 3.91
C ASP A 171 -15.04 -5.71 4.94
N PHE A 172 -14.24 -4.64 4.94
CA PHE A 172 -14.41 -3.48 5.83
C PHE A 172 -14.66 -2.19 5.03
N PHE A 173 -15.26 -2.30 3.85
CA PHE A 173 -15.63 -1.16 3.01
C PHE A 173 -17.15 -0.93 2.95
N PRO A 174 -17.58 0.34 2.79
CA PRO A 174 -16.77 1.55 2.89
C PRO A 174 -16.42 1.90 4.35
N TYR A 175 -15.29 2.59 4.56
CA TYR A 175 -14.95 3.16 5.86
C TYR A 175 -15.67 4.49 6.07
N GLY A 176 -16.46 4.59 7.15
CA GLY A 176 -17.02 5.85 7.67
C GLY A 176 -16.43 6.19 9.03
N SER A 177 -15.88 7.39 9.19
CA SER A 177 -15.37 7.85 10.51
C SER A 177 -16.48 8.38 11.43
N ASP A 178 -17.60 8.80 10.84
CA ASP A 178 -18.82 9.26 11.49
C ASP A 178 -20.00 9.19 10.50
N GLU A 179 -21.20 9.61 10.94
CA GLU A 179 -22.46 9.54 10.19
C GLU A 179 -22.43 10.23 8.82
N HIS A 180 -21.53 11.20 8.62
CA HIS A 180 -21.49 12.04 7.42
C HIS A 180 -20.14 12.03 6.68
N THR A 181 -19.16 11.29 7.18
CA THR A 181 -17.80 11.28 6.65
C THR A 181 -17.41 9.89 6.17
N TYR A 182 -17.90 9.54 4.98
CA TYR A 182 -17.53 8.30 4.28
C TYR A 182 -16.33 8.52 3.36
N TRP A 183 -15.30 7.69 3.53
CA TRP A 183 -14.02 7.83 2.85
C TRP A 183 -14.04 7.13 1.49
N THR A 184 -15.03 7.44 0.64
CA THR A 184 -15.14 6.85 -0.71
C THR A 184 -14.56 7.74 -1.80
N GLY A 185 -14.24 9.01 -1.47
CA GLY A 185 -13.66 9.95 -2.43
C GLY A 185 -12.29 9.51 -2.97
N TYR A 186 -11.45 8.91 -2.11
CA TYR A 186 -10.11 8.46 -2.51
C TYR A 186 -10.13 7.29 -3.50
N PHE A 187 -11.28 6.62 -3.70
CA PHE A 187 -11.44 5.65 -4.78
C PHE A 187 -11.24 6.30 -6.17
N THR A 188 -11.49 7.61 -6.29
CA THR A 188 -11.35 8.36 -7.56
C THR A 188 -10.25 9.42 -7.51
N SER A 189 -9.91 9.98 -6.36
CA SER A 189 -8.90 11.05 -6.22
C SER A 189 -7.62 10.77 -7.03
N ARG A 190 -7.12 11.79 -7.75
CA ARG A 190 -5.93 11.69 -8.63
C ARG A 190 -6.00 10.53 -9.64
N PRO A 191 -7.02 10.49 -10.53
CA PRO A 191 -7.20 9.37 -11.45
C PRO A 191 -6.03 9.18 -12.43
N ASN A 192 -5.31 10.25 -12.76
CA ASN A 192 -4.12 10.18 -13.61
C ASN A 192 -2.97 9.39 -12.94
N LEU A 193 -2.72 9.62 -11.65
CA LEU A 193 -1.71 8.87 -10.89
C LEU A 193 -2.13 7.41 -10.76
N LYS A 194 -3.40 7.13 -10.42
CA LYS A 194 -3.95 5.76 -10.40
C LYS A 194 -3.73 5.03 -11.73
N ASN A 195 -4.00 5.71 -12.85
CA ASN A 195 -3.76 5.14 -14.17
C ASN A 195 -2.27 4.88 -14.43
N LEU A 196 -1.38 5.80 -14.05
CA LEU A 196 0.06 5.63 -14.18
C LEU A 196 0.56 4.42 -13.37
N VAL A 197 0.11 4.26 -12.12
CA VAL A 197 0.43 3.11 -11.28
C VAL A 197 -0.02 1.81 -11.95
N TYR A 198 -1.26 1.76 -12.46
CA TYR A 198 -1.76 0.58 -13.19
C TYR A 198 -0.91 0.25 -14.42
N ARG A 199 -0.59 1.25 -15.25
CA ARG A 199 0.24 1.06 -16.46
C ARG A 199 1.67 0.63 -16.11
N ALA A 200 2.26 1.24 -15.09
CA ALA A 200 3.59 0.91 -14.59
C ALA A 200 3.64 -0.51 -14.03
N ASN A 201 2.60 -0.96 -13.31
CA ASN A 201 2.56 -2.33 -12.80
C ASN A 201 2.55 -3.35 -13.94
N ASN A 202 1.79 -3.10 -15.02
CA ASN A 202 1.80 -3.97 -16.20
C ASN A 202 3.19 -4.09 -16.83
N VAL A 203 3.95 -2.98 -16.90
CA VAL A 203 5.34 -2.99 -17.37
C VAL A 203 6.23 -3.77 -16.39
N LEU A 204 6.05 -3.60 -15.08
CA LEU A 204 6.82 -4.32 -14.07
C LEU A 204 6.61 -5.85 -14.17
N GLN A 205 5.39 -6.33 -14.43
CA GLN A 205 5.17 -7.77 -14.62
C GLN A 205 5.93 -8.31 -15.83
N ALA A 206 5.95 -7.56 -16.94
CA ALA A 206 6.75 -7.92 -18.11
C ALA A 206 8.25 -7.85 -17.84
N VAL A 207 8.71 -6.84 -17.09
CA VAL A 207 10.12 -6.74 -16.65
C VAL A 207 10.55 -7.99 -15.90
N LYS A 208 9.76 -8.46 -14.93
CA LYS A 208 10.06 -9.68 -14.15
C LYS A 208 10.24 -10.90 -15.06
N GLN A 209 9.43 -11.03 -16.11
CA GLN A 209 9.54 -12.12 -17.09
C GLN A 209 10.81 -11.98 -17.96
N LEU A 210 11.08 -10.78 -18.46
CA LEU A 210 12.24 -10.51 -19.32
C LEU A 210 13.56 -10.63 -18.57
N ARG A 211 13.58 -10.33 -17.27
CA ARG A 211 14.76 -10.45 -16.41
C ARG A 211 15.26 -11.88 -16.28
N VAL A 212 14.38 -12.88 -16.35
CA VAL A 212 14.76 -14.30 -16.39
C VAL A 212 15.72 -14.61 -17.55
N VAL A 213 15.55 -13.93 -18.68
CA VAL A 213 16.38 -14.12 -19.88
C VAL A 213 17.74 -13.46 -19.73
N LEU A 214 17.78 -12.37 -18.96
CA LEU A 214 18.95 -11.52 -18.76
C LEU A 214 19.82 -11.98 -17.58
N ASP A 215 19.41 -13.01 -16.84
CA ASP A 215 20.13 -13.51 -15.67
C ASP A 215 20.44 -12.38 -14.67
N THR A 216 21.70 -12.07 -14.35
CA THR A 216 22.06 -10.99 -13.43
C THR A 216 22.22 -9.60 -14.06
N GLU A 217 22.07 -9.46 -15.39
CA GLU A 217 22.22 -8.16 -16.06
C GLU A 217 21.06 -7.20 -15.77
N LEU A 218 21.34 -5.94 -15.42
CA LEU A 218 20.31 -4.90 -15.16
C LEU A 218 19.44 -5.15 -13.92
N GLU A 219 20.00 -5.78 -12.88
CA GLU A 219 19.35 -5.94 -11.57
C GLU A 219 19.03 -4.59 -10.89
N GLU A 220 19.89 -3.58 -11.07
CA GLU A 220 19.66 -2.24 -10.53
C GLU A 220 18.44 -1.56 -11.18
N GLU A 221 18.30 -1.67 -12.50
CA GLU A 221 17.12 -1.16 -13.23
C GLU A 221 15.82 -1.83 -12.76
N GLU A 222 15.85 -3.15 -12.58
CA GLU A 222 14.70 -3.90 -12.06
C GLU A 222 14.37 -3.45 -10.63
N THR A 223 15.38 -3.27 -9.79
CA THR A 223 15.23 -2.81 -8.41
C THR A 223 14.61 -1.41 -8.35
N LEU A 224 15.02 -0.51 -9.25
CA LEU A 224 14.47 0.85 -9.34
C LEU A 224 12.99 0.83 -9.70
N MET A 225 12.58 0.01 -10.67
CA MET A 225 11.16 -0.15 -11.02
C MET A 225 10.34 -0.81 -9.89
N ASN A 226 10.87 -1.86 -9.26
CA ASN A 226 10.21 -2.51 -8.12
C ASN A 226 10.01 -1.53 -6.95
N ARG A 227 11.03 -0.73 -6.62
CA ARG A 227 10.96 0.27 -5.55
C ARG A 227 9.96 1.37 -5.87
N ALA A 228 9.95 1.90 -7.08
CA ALA A 228 8.99 2.91 -7.50
C ALA A 228 7.55 2.39 -7.37
N MET A 229 7.29 1.16 -7.82
CA MET A 229 5.97 0.52 -7.68
C MET A 229 5.59 0.30 -6.22
N GLY A 230 6.52 -0.20 -5.40
CA GLY A 230 6.29 -0.44 -3.97
C GLY A 230 5.94 0.83 -3.20
N ILE A 231 6.67 1.93 -3.43
CA ILE A 231 6.37 3.25 -2.85
C ILE A 231 4.99 3.73 -3.31
N ALA A 232 4.64 3.54 -4.58
CA ALA A 232 3.35 3.95 -5.11
C ALA A 232 2.15 3.19 -4.51
N GLN A 233 2.38 2.05 -3.84
CA GLN A 233 1.32 1.33 -3.10
C GLN A 233 1.08 1.87 -1.68
N HIS A 234 1.86 2.88 -1.22
CA HIS A 234 1.59 3.55 0.05
C HIS A 234 0.14 4.06 0.09
N HIS A 235 -0.48 4.02 1.27
CA HIS A 235 -1.90 4.35 1.44
C HIS A 235 -2.24 5.84 1.25
N ASP A 236 -1.24 6.71 1.06
CA ASP A 236 -1.41 8.09 0.56
C ASP A 236 -0.91 8.30 -0.87
N ALA A 237 -0.34 7.28 -1.53
CA ALA A 237 0.15 7.39 -2.89
C ALA A 237 -0.95 7.07 -3.90
N VAL A 238 -1.18 5.79 -4.21
CA VAL A 238 -2.22 5.38 -5.17
C VAL A 238 -3.63 5.82 -4.76
N SER A 239 -3.88 6.01 -3.45
CA SER A 239 -5.15 6.54 -2.93
C SER A 239 -5.41 8.00 -3.34
N GLY A 240 -4.36 8.78 -3.59
CA GLY A 240 -4.46 10.18 -3.99
C GLY A 240 -4.76 11.15 -2.83
N THR A 241 -4.37 10.82 -1.60
CA THR A 241 -4.61 11.63 -0.38
C THR A 241 -3.39 12.46 0.07
N GLU A 242 -2.31 12.44 -0.70
CA GLU A 242 -1.09 13.21 -0.51
C GLU A 242 -1.19 14.67 -1.01
N LYS A 243 -0.23 15.51 -0.58
CA LYS A 243 -0.03 16.87 -1.11
C LYS A 243 0.46 16.84 -2.57
N GLN A 244 0.16 17.89 -3.33
CA GLN A 244 0.49 17.94 -4.77
C GLN A 244 1.96 17.64 -5.08
N HIS A 245 2.91 18.27 -4.39
CA HIS A 245 4.33 18.04 -4.65
C HIS A 245 4.79 16.60 -4.31
N VAL A 246 4.09 15.89 -3.41
CA VAL A 246 4.35 14.48 -3.11
C VAL A 246 3.79 13.61 -4.23
N SER A 247 2.63 13.97 -4.79
CA SER A 247 2.07 13.35 -5.98
C SER A 247 3.01 13.45 -7.18
N ASP A 248 3.58 14.63 -7.39
CA ASP A 248 4.52 14.90 -8.46
C ASP A 248 5.81 14.05 -8.29
N ASP A 249 6.26 13.85 -7.05
CA ASP A 249 7.40 12.99 -6.70
C ASP A 249 7.11 11.50 -6.96
N TYR A 250 5.91 11.00 -6.61
CA TYR A 250 5.49 9.64 -6.97
C TYR A 250 5.44 9.43 -8.49
N ALA A 251 4.92 10.39 -9.24
CA ALA A 251 4.89 10.32 -10.70
C ALA A 251 6.31 10.33 -11.29
N LEU A 252 7.24 11.09 -10.71
CA LEU A 252 8.65 11.11 -11.09
C LEU A 252 9.30 9.73 -10.88
N TYR A 253 9.18 9.13 -9.69
CA TYR A 253 9.73 7.79 -9.44
C TYR A 253 9.18 6.73 -10.40
N LEU A 254 7.89 6.76 -10.69
CA LEU A 254 7.28 5.84 -11.67
C LEU A 254 7.83 6.07 -13.07
N SER A 255 8.05 7.32 -13.48
CA SER A 255 8.65 7.65 -14.78
C SER A 255 10.09 7.14 -14.88
N GLU A 256 10.90 7.34 -13.84
CA GLU A 256 12.28 6.82 -13.77
C GLU A 256 12.30 5.28 -13.81
N GLY A 257 11.37 4.63 -13.12
CA GLY A 257 11.16 3.17 -13.18
C GLY A 257 10.84 2.67 -14.58
N LEU A 258 9.98 3.39 -15.31
CA LEU A 258 9.66 3.08 -16.70
C LEU A 258 10.88 3.30 -17.63
N ASP A 259 11.69 4.34 -17.40
CA ASP A 259 12.93 4.58 -18.15
C ASP A 259 13.95 3.46 -17.94
N ALA A 260 14.09 2.99 -16.70
CA ALA A 260 14.92 1.82 -16.37
C ALA A 260 14.40 0.56 -17.08
N SER A 261 13.08 0.38 -17.11
CA SER A 261 12.43 -0.75 -17.79
C SER A 261 12.72 -0.79 -19.29
N GLU A 262 12.79 0.34 -19.98
CA GLU A 262 13.14 0.39 -21.42
C GLU A 262 14.52 -0.22 -21.72
N LYS A 263 15.48 -0.09 -20.80
CA LYS A 263 16.81 -0.72 -20.94
C LYS A 263 16.70 -2.24 -20.87
N ILE A 264 15.88 -2.76 -19.94
CA ILE A 264 15.62 -4.20 -19.78
C ILE A 264 14.98 -4.77 -21.05
N PHE A 265 13.93 -4.13 -21.56
CA PHE A 265 13.31 -4.52 -22.83
C PHE A 265 14.30 -4.50 -23.99
N SER A 266 15.14 -3.46 -24.08
CA SER A 266 16.16 -3.35 -25.12
C SER A 266 17.18 -4.50 -25.05
N ALA A 267 17.68 -4.82 -23.86
CA ALA A 267 18.64 -5.91 -23.66
C ALA A 267 18.01 -7.27 -23.97
N ALA A 268 16.80 -7.53 -23.46
CA ALA A 268 16.12 -8.81 -23.65
C ALA A 268 15.83 -9.09 -25.13
N TYR A 269 15.32 -8.10 -25.86
CA TYR A 269 15.07 -8.26 -27.29
C TYR A 269 16.34 -8.45 -28.09
N LYS A 270 17.42 -7.73 -27.77
CA LYS A 270 18.72 -7.96 -28.43
C LYS A 270 19.24 -9.37 -28.22
N LYS A 271 19.08 -9.91 -27.00
CA LYS A 271 19.48 -11.28 -26.67
C LYS A 271 18.64 -12.33 -27.41
N TRP A 272 17.35 -12.08 -27.62
CA TRP A 272 16.44 -13.01 -28.32
C TRP A 272 16.49 -12.92 -29.84
N LEU A 273 16.52 -11.71 -30.39
CA LEU A 273 16.26 -11.44 -31.80
C LEU A 273 17.50 -10.92 -32.56
N GLY A 274 18.58 -10.59 -31.85
CA GLY A 274 19.85 -10.16 -32.42
C GLY A 274 20.28 -8.75 -32.00
N ASN A 275 21.60 -8.55 -31.96
CA ASN A 275 22.23 -7.33 -31.42
C ASN A 275 21.99 -6.06 -32.27
N ASP A 276 21.60 -6.21 -33.53
CA ASP A 276 21.36 -5.10 -34.46
C ASP A 276 20.02 -4.38 -34.20
N LEU A 277 19.21 -4.88 -33.25
CA LEU A 277 17.95 -4.23 -32.91
C LEU A 277 18.18 -2.82 -32.31
N PRO A 278 17.35 -1.84 -32.71
CA PRO A 278 17.40 -0.51 -32.12
C PRO A 278 17.04 -0.55 -30.63
N VAL A 279 17.49 0.47 -29.90
CA VAL A 279 17.07 0.70 -28.51
C VAL A 279 15.56 0.89 -28.48
N GLN A 280 14.90 0.18 -27.57
CA GLN A 280 13.46 0.20 -27.41
C GLN A 280 13.04 1.42 -26.58
N LYS A 281 11.94 2.05 -26.98
CA LYS A 281 11.36 3.22 -26.30
C LYS A 281 9.86 3.08 -26.23
N PHE A 282 9.26 3.45 -25.10
CA PHE A 282 7.82 3.42 -24.93
C PHE A 282 7.17 4.70 -25.47
N CYS A 283 6.07 4.56 -26.21
CA CYS A 283 5.20 5.66 -26.58
C CYS A 283 4.26 6.01 -25.41
N ARG A 284 4.78 6.63 -24.34
CA ARG A 284 4.01 6.87 -23.09
C ARG A 284 2.84 7.84 -23.26
N MET A 285 2.88 8.70 -24.29
CA MET A 285 1.85 9.70 -24.59
C MET A 285 0.87 9.24 -25.69
N ALA A 286 0.79 7.94 -25.98
CA ALA A 286 -0.10 7.41 -27.01
C ALA A 286 -1.59 7.69 -26.73
N ASN A 287 -1.97 7.90 -25.47
CA ASN A 287 -3.34 8.29 -25.07
C ASN A 287 -3.75 9.66 -25.63
N ILE A 288 -2.82 10.59 -25.77
CA ILE A 288 -3.03 11.90 -26.41
C ILE A 288 -2.62 11.89 -27.89
N SER A 289 -2.51 10.71 -28.49
CA SER A 289 -2.03 10.49 -29.86
C SER A 289 -0.69 11.17 -30.12
N GLN A 290 0.25 11.03 -29.18
CA GLN A 290 1.61 11.56 -29.29
C GLN A 290 2.65 10.44 -29.08
N CYS A 291 3.59 10.31 -30.00
CA CYS A 291 4.82 9.55 -29.81
C CYS A 291 5.96 10.08 -30.69
N GLU A 292 6.86 10.81 -30.06
CA GLU A 292 8.00 11.50 -30.69
C GLU A 292 8.87 10.56 -31.56
N LYS A 293 8.99 9.28 -31.20
CA LYS A 293 9.88 8.33 -31.90
C LYS A 293 9.33 7.84 -33.24
N VAL A 294 8.02 7.96 -33.45
CA VAL A 294 7.36 7.57 -34.71
C VAL A 294 6.94 8.78 -35.53
N GLU A 295 6.68 9.92 -34.88
CA GLU A 295 6.34 11.18 -35.50
C GLU A 295 7.55 11.83 -36.22
N GLY A 296 7.70 11.51 -37.50
CA GLY A 296 8.82 11.97 -38.33
C GLY A 296 9.69 10.84 -38.88
N ALA A 297 9.43 9.59 -38.47
CA ALA A 297 10.07 8.42 -39.03
C ALA A 297 9.32 7.91 -40.26
N TYR A 298 10.00 7.85 -41.42
CA TYR A 298 9.45 7.22 -42.64
C TYR A 298 9.38 5.70 -42.55
N ARG A 299 10.18 5.10 -41.65
CA ARG A 299 10.22 3.67 -41.35
C ARG A 299 10.62 3.49 -39.90
N PHE A 300 9.90 2.64 -39.18
CA PHE A 300 10.18 2.29 -37.79
C PHE A 300 9.78 0.84 -37.52
N THR A 301 10.23 0.31 -36.38
CA THR A 301 9.88 -1.04 -35.92
C THR A 301 9.02 -0.92 -34.67
N VAL A 302 7.96 -1.72 -34.59
CA VAL A 302 7.10 -1.82 -33.41
C VAL A 302 7.30 -3.21 -32.82
N SER A 303 7.82 -3.27 -31.60
CA SER A 303 7.95 -4.51 -30.84
C SER A 303 6.73 -4.67 -29.94
N VAL A 304 6.07 -5.83 -30.00
CA VAL A 304 4.90 -6.14 -29.18
C VAL A 304 5.24 -7.33 -28.30
N TYR A 305 5.07 -7.16 -26.98
CA TYR A 305 5.25 -8.23 -26.00
C TYR A 305 3.92 -8.58 -25.36
N ASN A 306 3.60 -9.87 -25.35
CA ASN A 306 2.45 -10.40 -24.66
C ASN A 306 2.93 -11.06 -23.35
N PRO A 307 2.72 -10.44 -22.18
CA PRO A 307 3.11 -11.03 -20.90
C PRO A 307 2.15 -12.13 -20.41
N LEU A 308 1.06 -12.42 -21.14
CA LEU A 308 0.11 -13.47 -20.78
C LEU A 308 0.60 -14.84 -21.26
N ALA A 309 0.27 -15.88 -20.50
CA ALA A 309 0.63 -17.27 -20.81
C ALA A 309 -0.20 -17.88 -21.97
N HIS A 310 -1.07 -17.11 -22.62
CA HIS A 310 -1.89 -17.56 -23.75
C HIS A 310 -1.78 -16.60 -24.94
N PRO A 311 -1.97 -17.08 -26.18
CA PRO A 311 -1.96 -16.23 -27.37
C PRO A 311 -3.03 -15.14 -27.33
N VAL A 312 -2.67 -13.94 -27.77
CA VAL A 312 -3.57 -12.79 -27.83
C VAL A 312 -3.52 -12.16 -29.22
N THR A 313 -4.70 -11.87 -29.77
CA THR A 313 -4.84 -11.02 -30.95
C THR A 313 -5.45 -9.70 -30.50
N HIS A 314 -4.73 -8.59 -30.71
CA HIS A 314 -5.17 -7.27 -30.28
C HIS A 314 -4.76 -6.21 -31.32
N PRO A 315 -5.64 -5.25 -31.66
CA PRO A 315 -5.27 -4.15 -32.54
C PRO A 315 -4.24 -3.25 -31.86
N VAL A 316 -3.11 -3.00 -32.55
CA VAL A 316 -2.07 -2.08 -32.07
C VAL A 316 -2.30 -0.73 -32.73
N ARG A 317 -2.51 0.32 -31.93
CA ARG A 317 -2.69 1.70 -32.41
C ARG A 317 -1.42 2.51 -32.17
N VAL A 318 -0.86 3.06 -33.23
CA VAL A 318 0.35 3.91 -33.20
C VAL A 318 0.01 5.27 -33.81
N PRO A 319 0.31 6.39 -33.14
CA PRO A 319 0.15 7.71 -33.75
C PRO A 319 1.19 7.88 -34.85
N VAL A 320 0.76 8.25 -36.05
CA VAL A 320 1.61 8.45 -37.22
C VAL A 320 1.19 9.70 -37.95
N ILE A 321 2.11 10.31 -38.70
CA ILE A 321 1.79 11.45 -39.56
C ILE A 321 0.84 11.02 -40.70
N PRO A 322 0.00 11.90 -41.25
CA PRO A 322 -0.84 11.56 -42.39
C PRO A 322 -0.02 11.03 -43.58
N GLY A 323 -0.39 9.88 -44.13
CA GLY A 323 0.37 9.24 -45.19
C GLY A 323 -0.23 7.93 -45.68
N SER A 324 0.58 7.09 -46.34
CA SER A 324 0.23 5.72 -46.70
C SER A 324 1.24 4.78 -46.09
N TYR A 325 0.76 3.80 -45.32
CA TYR A 325 1.60 2.90 -44.54
C TYR A 325 1.43 1.46 -45.00
N LYS A 326 2.56 0.76 -45.03
CA LYS A 326 2.61 -0.68 -45.20
C LYS A 326 3.11 -1.29 -43.89
N VAL A 327 2.31 -2.15 -43.27
CA VAL A 327 2.72 -2.88 -42.07
C VAL A 327 3.21 -4.25 -42.50
N ILE A 328 4.45 -4.56 -42.18
CA ILE A 328 5.08 -5.85 -42.51
C ILE A 328 5.28 -6.61 -41.21
N GLY A 329 4.78 -7.85 -41.16
CA GLY A 329 4.95 -8.76 -40.05
C GLY A 329 6.32 -9.44 -40.01
N PRO A 330 6.58 -10.23 -38.97
CA PRO A 330 7.89 -10.84 -38.73
C PRO A 330 8.31 -11.87 -39.80
N THR A 331 7.37 -12.42 -40.59
CA THR A 331 7.68 -13.36 -41.69
C THR A 331 7.72 -12.68 -43.05
N GLY A 332 7.63 -11.35 -43.10
CA GLY A 332 7.61 -10.56 -44.34
C GLY A 332 6.22 -10.40 -44.97
N GLU A 333 5.20 -10.95 -44.34
CA GLU A 333 3.80 -10.82 -44.73
C GLU A 333 3.29 -9.40 -44.52
N GLU A 334 2.36 -8.96 -45.38
CA GLU A 334 1.69 -7.68 -45.18
C GLU A 334 0.52 -7.85 -44.22
N ILE A 335 0.53 -7.08 -43.13
CA ILE A 335 -0.54 -7.08 -42.12
C ILE A 335 -1.57 -6.01 -42.50
N PRO A 336 -2.87 -6.35 -42.52
CA PRO A 336 -3.94 -5.38 -42.73
C PRO A 336 -3.84 -4.22 -41.73
N ASN A 337 -3.93 -2.99 -42.23
CA ASN A 337 -3.87 -1.79 -41.42
C ASN A 337 -4.90 -0.76 -41.91
N GLU A 338 -5.28 0.14 -41.00
CA GLU A 338 -6.24 1.22 -41.26
C GLU A 338 -5.73 2.50 -40.60
N LEU A 339 -5.88 3.63 -41.32
CA LEU A 339 -5.63 4.94 -40.77
C LEU A 339 -6.91 5.52 -40.19
N VAL A 340 -6.90 5.75 -38.88
CA VAL A 340 -8.03 6.32 -38.14
C VAL A 340 -7.70 7.78 -37.78
N PRO A 341 -8.53 8.75 -38.21
CA PRO A 341 -8.34 10.15 -37.84
C PRO A 341 -8.30 10.35 -36.31
N VAL A 342 -7.40 11.19 -35.82
CA VAL A 342 -7.39 11.59 -34.40
C VAL A 342 -8.66 12.40 -34.11
N PRO A 343 -9.49 12.04 -33.10
CA PRO A 343 -10.69 12.79 -32.72
C PRO A 343 -10.37 14.24 -32.33
N GLN A 344 -11.32 15.16 -32.53
CA GLN A 344 -11.11 16.59 -32.26
C GLN A 344 -10.76 16.84 -30.80
N GLU A 345 -11.43 16.14 -29.88
CA GLU A 345 -11.23 16.25 -28.44
C GLU A 345 -9.80 15.88 -28.03
N VAL A 346 -9.18 14.92 -28.73
CA VAL A 346 -7.78 14.53 -28.50
C VAL A 346 -6.81 15.56 -29.06
N ARG A 347 -7.13 16.16 -30.22
CA ARG A 347 -6.30 17.23 -30.82
C ARG A 347 -6.25 18.49 -29.95
N GLU A 348 -7.32 18.74 -29.21
CA GLU A 348 -7.48 19.93 -28.35
C GLU A 348 -6.93 19.75 -26.93
N ILE A 349 -6.37 18.58 -26.58
CA ILE A 349 -5.81 18.34 -25.25
C ILE A 349 -4.65 19.31 -24.98
N PRO A 350 -4.72 20.12 -23.89
CA PRO A 350 -3.63 21.01 -23.51
C PRO A 350 -2.31 20.27 -23.28
N GLY A 351 -1.19 20.82 -23.77
CA GLY A 351 0.14 20.21 -23.63
C GLY A 351 0.46 19.13 -24.68
N ARG A 352 -0.50 18.76 -25.54
CA ARG A 352 -0.24 17.92 -26.72
C ARG A 352 0.69 18.68 -27.68
N ASN A 353 1.86 18.10 -27.97
CA ASN A 353 2.84 18.68 -28.89
C ASN A 353 3.35 17.58 -29.85
N THR A 354 2.75 17.50 -31.04
CA THR A 354 2.88 16.35 -31.93
C THR A 354 2.61 16.74 -33.38
N ASN A 355 3.26 16.01 -34.28
CA ASN A 355 3.10 16.15 -35.73
C ASN A 355 2.14 15.09 -36.32
N ALA A 356 1.62 14.18 -35.49
CA ALA A 356 0.66 13.13 -35.88
C ALA A 356 -0.77 13.63 -36.04
#